data_AF-C4LAW0-F1
#
_entry.id   AF-C4LAW0-F1
#
_cell.length_a   1.000
_cell.length_b   1.000
_cell.length_c   1.000
_cell.angle_alpha   90.00
_cell.angle_beta   90.00
_cell.angle_gamma   90.00
#
_symmetry.space_group_name_H-M   'P 1'
#
loop_
_entity.id
_entity.type
_entity.pdbx_description
1 polymer ?
#
loop_
_entity_poly.entity_id
_entity_poly.type
_entity_poly.pdbx_seq_one_letter_code
_entity_poly.pdbx_strand_id
1 'polypeptide(L)'
;MLVSSPTELTTSLTDVMLAIESIGILLAFREHRWHHQIWRWIFGLLAFSSLLGSIAHGLEMPENLRELLWKPLYLSLGIMMALFLVAAIADGADIATAKRLIPYSIAVGIVFFALTELFNGIFIVFILYEAIVMLSALLIYAFLACSHHQPGAAVISVAILINLLAAGVQSSDLSITLLLPFDHNGLFHLIQIVGIGLLALGAYRIAENKKQQNQEAYVA
;
A
#
# COMPACT_ATOMS: atom_id res chain seq x y z
N MET A 1 14.70 15.92 19.46
CA MET A 1 15.21 16.91 18.48
C MET A 1 14.97 16.35 17.08
N LEU A 2 15.01 17.16 16.03
CA LEU A 2 14.96 16.64 14.67
C LEU A 2 16.28 15.96 14.32
N VAL A 3 16.25 14.95 13.46
CA VAL A 3 17.50 14.35 12.94
C VAL A 3 18.31 15.38 12.14
N SER A 4 19.63 15.24 12.20
CA SER A 4 20.55 16.12 11.47
C SER A 4 20.74 15.74 10.00
N SER A 5 20.40 14.51 9.61
CA SER A 5 20.54 14.02 8.24
C SER A 5 19.50 14.67 7.31
N PRO A 6 19.92 15.43 6.27
CA PRO A 6 18.98 16.06 5.35
C PRO A 6 18.11 15.07 4.59
N THR A 7 18.65 13.90 4.21
CA THR A 7 17.88 12.91 3.45
C THR A 7 16.83 12.23 4.35
N GLU A 8 17.16 11.92 5.61
CA GLU A 8 16.18 11.41 6.58
C GLU A 8 15.04 12.41 6.83
N LEU A 9 15.33 13.73 6.87
CA LEU A 9 14.30 14.76 6.95
C LEU A 9 13.39 14.77 5.70
N THR A 10 13.96 14.60 4.51
CA THR A 10 13.15 14.50 3.30
C THR A 10 12.34 13.20 3.25
N THR A 11 12.88 12.08 3.70
CA THR A 11 12.17 10.81 3.83
C THR A 11 10.99 10.99 4.80
N SER A 12 11.23 11.57 5.97
CA SER A 12 10.19 11.90 6.94
C SER A 12 9.10 12.81 6.37
N LEU A 13 9.47 13.82 5.57
CA LEU A 13 8.51 14.69 4.90
C LEU A 13 7.67 13.94 3.86
N THR A 14 8.29 13.10 3.04
CA THR A 14 7.58 12.30 2.04
C THR A 14 6.64 11.28 2.68
N ASP A 15 7.00 10.73 3.84
CA ASP A 15 6.10 9.91 4.68
C ASP A 15 4.86 10.71 5.12
N VAL A 16 5.03 11.96 5.58
CA VAL A 16 3.89 12.83 5.92
C VAL A 16 2.98 13.05 4.70
N MET A 17 3.58 13.30 3.53
CA MET A 17 2.82 13.50 2.29
C MET A 17 2.00 12.25 1.92
N LEU A 18 2.61 11.07 2.03
CA LEU A 18 1.95 9.78 1.77
C LEU A 18 0.83 9.51 2.77
N ALA A 19 1.04 9.85 4.05
CA ALA A 19 0.01 9.77 5.08
C ALA A 19 -1.19 10.70 4.78
N ILE A 20 -0.93 11.95 4.41
CA ILE A 20 -1.97 12.93 4.05
C ILE A 20 -2.76 12.45 2.83
N GLU A 21 -2.09 11.99 1.79
CA GLU A 21 -2.73 11.44 0.59
C GLU A 21 -3.64 10.25 0.96
N SER A 22 -3.10 9.29 1.71
CA SER A 22 -3.84 8.10 2.13
C SER A 22 -5.05 8.43 3.00
N ILE A 23 -4.95 9.41 3.91
CA ILE A 23 -6.08 9.93 4.68
C ILE A 23 -7.11 10.59 3.77
N GLY A 24 -6.66 11.43 2.83
CA GLY A 24 -7.53 12.09 1.85
C GLY A 24 -8.35 11.07 1.04
N ILE A 25 -7.70 10.01 0.55
CA ILE A 25 -8.34 8.91 -0.17
C ILE A 25 -9.33 8.17 0.75
N LEU A 26 -8.92 7.82 1.97
CA LEU A 26 -9.79 7.16 2.94
C LEU A 26 -11.08 7.95 3.20
N LEU A 27 -10.97 9.28 3.30
CA LEU A 27 -12.11 10.18 3.51
C LEU A 27 -12.98 10.37 2.26
N ALA A 28 -12.42 10.19 1.07
CA ALA A 28 -13.15 10.20 -0.20
C ALA A 28 -13.98 8.92 -0.42
N PHE A 29 -13.53 7.78 0.09
CA PHE A 29 -14.27 6.51 0.05
C PHE A 29 -15.39 6.48 1.10
N ARG A 30 -16.48 7.23 0.86
CA ARG A 30 -17.57 7.44 1.83
C ARG A 30 -18.64 6.35 1.86
N GLU A 31 -18.79 5.56 0.81
CA GLU A 31 -19.84 4.54 0.75
C GLU A 31 -19.58 3.38 1.73
N HIS A 32 -20.62 2.92 2.44
CA HIS A 32 -20.54 1.78 3.37
C HIS A 32 -20.65 0.42 2.66
N ARG A 33 -20.15 0.32 1.43
CA ARG A 33 -20.13 -0.93 0.68
C ARG A 33 -18.87 -1.71 1.02
N TRP A 34 -18.96 -3.03 1.06
CA TRP A 34 -17.84 -3.89 1.44
C TRP A 34 -16.55 -3.59 0.65
N HIS A 35 -16.66 -3.36 -0.66
CA HIS A 35 -15.52 -2.96 -1.50
C HIS A 35 -14.87 -1.66 -1.03
N HIS A 36 -15.66 -0.62 -0.73
CA HIS A 36 -15.11 0.63 -0.21
C HIS A 36 -14.46 0.42 1.16
N GLN A 37 -15.05 -0.40 2.02
CA GLN A 37 -14.52 -0.67 3.35
C GLN A 37 -13.15 -1.37 3.33
N ILE A 38 -12.91 -2.34 2.43
CA ILE A 38 -11.59 -2.98 2.33
C ILE A 38 -10.52 -1.98 1.87
N TRP A 39 -10.83 -1.14 0.90
CA TRP A 39 -9.91 -0.09 0.44
C TRP A 39 -9.64 0.97 1.52
N ARG A 40 -10.66 1.36 2.30
CA ARG A 40 -10.45 2.25 3.46
C ARG A 40 -9.50 1.64 4.49
N TRP A 41 -9.57 0.34 4.74
CA TRP A 41 -8.61 -0.33 5.62
C TRP A 41 -7.20 -0.33 5.05
N ILE A 42 -7.04 -0.60 3.75
CA ILE A 42 -5.74 -0.55 3.06
C ILE A 42 -5.12 0.85 3.19
N PHE A 43 -5.85 1.91 2.81
CA PHE A 43 -5.34 3.29 2.90
C PHE A 43 -5.18 3.77 4.34
N GLY A 44 -6.02 3.30 5.26
CA GLY A 44 -5.90 3.62 6.69
C GLY A 44 -4.65 3.02 7.33
N LEU A 45 -4.34 1.77 6.98
CA LEU A 45 -3.11 1.11 7.42
C LEU A 45 -1.88 1.77 6.81
N LEU A 46 -1.91 2.12 5.52
CA LEU A 46 -0.84 2.86 4.87
C LEU A 46 -0.61 4.22 5.54
N ALA A 47 -1.67 4.99 5.78
CA ALA A 47 -1.59 6.27 6.47
C ALA A 47 -0.96 6.13 7.87
N PHE A 48 -1.37 5.11 8.63
CA PHE A 48 -0.82 4.84 9.95
C PHE A 48 0.66 4.47 9.89
N SER A 49 1.05 3.56 8.99
CA SER A 49 2.46 3.19 8.78
C SER A 49 3.32 4.38 8.36
N SER A 50 2.85 5.22 7.43
CA SER A 50 3.59 6.41 6.99
C SER A 50 3.72 7.47 8.09
N LEU A 51 2.72 7.64 8.96
CA LEU A 51 2.88 8.52 10.12
C LEU A 51 3.96 8.01 11.08
N LEU A 52 4.02 6.70 11.31
CA LEU A 52 5.08 6.09 12.11
C LEU A 52 6.45 6.22 11.43
N GLY A 53 6.52 6.02 10.12
CA GLY A 53 7.72 6.22 9.30
C GLY A 53 8.25 7.63 9.40
N SER A 54 7.36 8.62 9.28
CA SER A 54 7.71 10.04 9.45
C SER A 54 8.35 10.32 10.80
N ILE A 55 7.79 9.76 11.88
CA ILE A 55 8.34 9.91 13.23
C ILE A 55 9.71 9.23 13.34
N ALA A 56 9.83 8.00 12.84
CA ALA A 56 11.05 7.19 12.92
C ALA A 56 12.22 7.81 12.13
N HIS A 57 11.95 8.41 10.98
CA HIS A 57 12.95 9.11 10.17
C HIS A 57 13.20 10.54 10.64
N GLY A 58 12.18 11.25 11.13
CA GLY A 58 12.26 12.69 11.40
C GLY A 58 12.83 13.08 12.76
N LEU A 59 12.69 12.21 13.76
CA LEU A 59 13.06 12.52 15.14
C LEU A 59 14.30 11.75 15.59
N GLU A 60 15.22 12.44 16.26
CA GLU A 60 16.27 11.79 17.03
C GLU A 60 15.67 11.06 18.22
N MET A 61 15.97 9.76 18.32
CA MET A 61 15.48 8.92 19.42
C MET A 61 16.45 7.77 19.72
N PRO A 62 16.37 7.19 20.93
CA PRO A 62 17.08 5.96 21.27
C PRO A 62 16.70 4.79 20.37
N GLU A 63 17.65 3.91 20.06
CA GLU A 63 17.45 2.78 19.13
C GLU A 63 16.29 1.86 19.55
N ASN A 64 16.16 1.59 20.85
CA ASN A 64 15.05 0.78 21.38
C ASN A 64 13.66 1.40 21.12
N LEU A 65 13.56 2.74 21.09
CA LEU A 65 12.31 3.41 20.74
C LEU A 65 12.08 3.37 19.23
N ARG A 66 13.15 3.50 18.42
CA ARG A 66 13.09 3.34 16.97
C ARG A 66 12.57 1.95 16.62
N GLU A 67 13.20 0.89 17.15
CA GLU A 67 12.76 -0.50 16.98
C GLU A 67 11.30 -0.71 17.40
N LEU A 68 10.87 -0.10 18.52
CA LEU A 68 9.49 -0.21 19.00
C LEU A 68 8.49 0.44 18.04
N LEU A 69 8.84 1.53 17.34
CA LEU A 69 8.00 2.15 16.31
C LEU A 69 7.91 1.32 15.03
N TRP A 70 9.01 0.65 14.65
CA TRP A 70 9.04 -0.21 13.46
C TRP A 70 8.12 -1.43 13.59
N LYS A 71 7.86 -1.91 14.81
CA LYS A 71 6.97 -3.07 15.03
C LYS A 71 5.53 -2.86 14.55
N PRO A 72 4.78 -1.86 15.07
CA PRO A 72 3.44 -1.58 14.56
C PRO A 72 3.46 -1.16 13.09
N LEU A 73 4.52 -0.49 12.62
CA LEU A 73 4.69 -0.14 11.21
C LEU A 73 4.71 -1.39 10.32
N TYR A 74 5.59 -2.36 10.60
CA TYR A 74 5.70 -3.60 9.83
C TYR A 74 4.44 -4.46 9.91
N LEU A 75 3.81 -4.55 11.09
CA LEU A 75 2.55 -5.26 11.24
C LEU A 75 1.45 -4.64 10.35
N SER A 76 1.34 -3.31 10.35
CA SER A 76 0.38 -2.59 9.54
C SER A 76 0.61 -2.77 8.04
N LEU A 77 1.86 -2.68 7.57
CA LEU A 77 2.21 -2.95 6.17
C LEU A 77 1.93 -4.42 5.80
N GLY A 78 2.25 -5.35 6.70
CA GLY A 78 2.00 -6.78 6.53
C GLY A 78 0.52 -7.09 6.26
N ILE A 79 -0.35 -6.57 7.12
CA ILE A 79 -1.81 -6.72 6.99
C ILE A 79 -2.34 -5.96 5.78
N MET A 80 -1.82 -4.75 5.52
CA MET A 80 -2.22 -3.94 4.37
C MET A 80 -2.01 -4.70 3.05
N MET A 81 -0.83 -5.27 2.83
CA MET A 81 -0.52 -6.05 1.63
C MET A 81 -1.44 -7.29 1.51
N ALA A 82 -1.70 -7.98 2.62
CA ALA A 82 -2.60 -9.13 2.61
C ALA A 82 -4.05 -8.74 2.26
N LEU A 83 -4.53 -7.59 2.76
CA LEU A 83 -5.84 -7.05 2.41
C LEU A 83 -5.89 -6.57 0.96
N PHE A 84 -4.81 -6.02 0.43
CA PHE A 84 -4.71 -5.63 -0.97
C PHE A 84 -4.90 -6.85 -1.90
N LEU A 85 -4.28 -7.99 -1.58
CA LEU A 85 -4.53 -9.23 -2.32
C LEU A 85 -5.98 -9.70 -2.21
N VAL A 86 -6.62 -9.56 -1.06
CA VAL A 86 -8.06 -9.88 -0.89
C VAL A 86 -8.92 -8.96 -1.75
N ALA A 87 -8.59 -7.68 -1.85
CA ALA A 87 -9.29 -6.74 -2.74
C ALA A 87 -9.16 -7.18 -4.21
N ALA A 88 -7.94 -7.54 -4.65
CA ALA A 88 -7.71 -8.06 -6.00
C ALA A 88 -8.54 -9.32 -6.28
N ILE A 89 -8.56 -10.29 -5.35
CA ILE A 89 -9.38 -11.50 -5.48
C ILE A 89 -10.87 -11.17 -5.52
N ALA A 90 -11.35 -10.22 -4.73
CA ALA A 90 -12.75 -9.79 -4.75
C ALA A 90 -13.16 -9.08 -6.05
N ASP A 91 -12.19 -8.53 -6.77
CA ASP A 91 -12.39 -7.94 -8.09
C ASP A 91 -12.35 -8.98 -9.20
N GLY A 92 -11.53 -10.03 -9.04
CA GLY A 92 -11.40 -11.15 -9.97
C GLY A 92 -12.46 -12.25 -9.83
N ALA A 93 -13.01 -12.42 -8.64
CA ALA A 93 -13.92 -13.50 -8.26
C ALA A 93 -15.14 -12.95 -7.51
N ASP A 94 -15.79 -13.78 -6.69
CA ASP A 94 -16.95 -13.38 -5.91
C ASP A 94 -16.58 -12.82 -4.52
N ILE A 95 -17.42 -11.91 -4.01
CA ILE A 95 -17.22 -11.25 -2.72
C ILE A 95 -17.27 -12.25 -1.54
N ALA A 96 -18.02 -13.35 -1.65
CA ALA A 96 -18.14 -14.32 -0.55
C ALA A 96 -16.83 -15.09 -0.36
N THR A 97 -16.17 -15.49 -1.45
CA THR A 97 -14.82 -16.07 -1.42
C THR A 97 -13.82 -15.10 -0.81
N ALA A 98 -13.79 -13.84 -1.25
CA ALA A 98 -12.86 -12.85 -0.71
C ALA A 98 -13.06 -12.59 0.80
N LYS A 99 -14.30 -12.52 1.28
CA LYS A 99 -14.59 -12.36 2.71
C LYS A 99 -14.03 -13.50 3.57
N ARG A 100 -14.03 -14.73 3.07
CA ARG A 100 -13.46 -15.90 3.77
C ARG A 100 -11.95 -15.81 3.90
N LEU A 101 -11.28 -15.06 3.03
CA LEU A 101 -9.82 -14.89 3.06
C LEU A 101 -9.35 -13.88 4.12
N ILE A 102 -10.22 -12.98 4.61
CA ILE A 102 -9.81 -11.92 5.56
C ILE A 102 -9.09 -12.47 6.80
N PRO A 103 -9.60 -13.50 7.52
CA PRO A 103 -8.89 -14.04 8.68
C PRO A 103 -7.51 -14.60 8.32
N TYR A 104 -7.39 -15.26 7.17
CA TYR A 104 -6.12 -15.78 6.68
C TYR A 104 -5.16 -14.66 6.29
N SER A 105 -5.65 -13.57 5.71
CA SER A 105 -4.85 -12.38 5.41
C SER A 105 -4.28 -11.72 6.66
N ILE A 106 -5.07 -11.63 7.72
CA ILE A 106 -4.58 -11.15 9.02
C ILE A 106 -3.52 -12.09 9.57
N ALA A 107 -3.75 -13.41 9.52
CA ALA A 107 -2.77 -14.41 9.95
C ALA A 107 -1.46 -14.34 9.14
N VAL A 108 -1.54 -14.17 7.82
CA VAL A 108 -0.37 -13.97 6.94
C VAL A 108 0.38 -12.71 7.32
N GLY A 109 -0.31 -11.59 7.57
CA GLY A 109 0.32 -10.35 8.05
C GLY A 109 1.04 -10.53 9.40
N ILE A 110 0.47 -11.30 10.33
CA ILE A 110 1.10 -11.64 11.61
C ILE A 110 2.32 -12.54 11.41
N VAL A 111 2.22 -13.56 10.56
CA VAL A 111 3.35 -14.45 10.23
C VAL A 111 4.48 -13.65 9.58
N PHE A 112 4.15 -12.77 8.62
CA PHE A 112 5.11 -11.85 8.02
C PHE A 112 5.83 -11.00 9.08
N PHE A 113 5.08 -10.39 9.98
CA PHE A 113 5.63 -9.61 11.09
C PHE A 113 6.54 -10.45 11.98
N ALA A 114 6.10 -11.65 12.37
CA ALA A 114 6.89 -12.57 13.20
C ALA A 114 8.18 -13.02 12.52
N LEU A 115 8.15 -13.28 11.21
CA LEU A 115 9.35 -13.59 10.42
C LEU A 115 10.31 -12.40 10.38
N THR A 116 9.79 -11.19 10.17
CA THR A 116 10.60 -9.97 10.18
C THR A 116 11.34 -9.81 11.50
N GLU A 117 10.66 -10.01 12.63
CA GLU A 117 11.29 -9.99 13.96
C GLU A 117 12.31 -11.12 14.14
N LEU A 118 12.01 -12.34 13.69
CA LEU A 118 12.89 -13.50 13.83
C LEU A 118 14.22 -13.34 13.08
N PHE A 119 14.19 -12.64 11.94
CA PHE A 119 15.37 -12.35 11.14
C PHE A 119 15.98 -10.96 11.44
N ASN A 120 15.85 -10.45 12.67
CA ASN A 120 16.41 -9.17 13.12
C ASN A 120 16.01 -7.96 12.24
N GLY A 121 14.80 -7.97 11.71
CA GLY A 121 14.28 -6.86 10.90
C GLY A 121 14.93 -6.73 9.53
N ILE A 122 15.54 -7.79 8.97
CA ILE A 122 16.13 -7.69 7.63
C ILE A 122 15.08 -7.28 6.60
N PHE A 123 15.33 -6.14 5.98
CA PHE A 123 14.41 -5.49 5.06
C PHE A 123 14.02 -6.39 3.86
N ILE A 124 14.89 -7.33 3.48
CA ILE A 124 14.64 -8.26 2.37
C ILE A 124 13.40 -9.15 2.56
N VAL A 125 13.03 -9.47 3.81
CA VAL A 125 11.81 -10.27 4.09
C VAL A 125 10.56 -9.49 3.67
N PHE A 126 10.55 -8.18 3.94
CA PHE A 126 9.49 -7.27 3.48
C PHE A 126 9.44 -7.17 1.96
N ILE A 127 10.59 -6.94 1.31
CA ILE A 127 10.66 -6.85 -0.16
C ILE A 127 10.12 -8.12 -0.83
N LEU A 128 10.50 -9.31 -0.36
CA LEU A 128 10.03 -10.57 -0.94
C LEU A 128 8.53 -10.76 -0.75
N TYR A 129 8.02 -10.44 0.44
CA TYR A 129 6.59 -10.53 0.74
C TYR A 129 5.78 -9.56 -0.14
N GLU A 130 6.20 -8.29 -0.21
CA GLU A 130 5.60 -7.29 -1.09
C GLU A 130 5.62 -7.74 -2.54
N ALA A 131 6.77 -8.20 -3.06
CA ALA A 131 6.90 -8.64 -4.44
C ALA A 131 5.93 -9.78 -4.78
N ILE A 132 5.81 -10.79 -3.91
CA ILE A 132 4.88 -11.92 -4.11
C ILE A 132 3.43 -11.43 -4.17
N VAL A 133 3.03 -10.58 -3.23
CA VAL A 133 1.67 -10.02 -3.18
C VAL A 133 1.39 -9.16 -4.41
N MET A 134 2.29 -8.24 -4.74
CA MET A 134 2.14 -7.28 -5.83
C MET A 134 2.14 -7.97 -7.19
N LEU A 135 2.99 -8.98 -7.42
CA LEU A 135 2.97 -9.76 -8.65
C LEU A 135 1.69 -10.59 -8.77
N SER A 136 1.20 -11.17 -7.68
CA SER A 136 -0.08 -11.90 -7.68
C SER A 136 -1.24 -10.98 -8.02
N ALA A 137 -1.31 -9.81 -7.40
CA ALA A 137 -2.33 -8.80 -7.69
C ALA A 137 -2.20 -8.26 -9.13
N LEU A 138 -0.98 -8.07 -9.63
CA LEU A 138 -0.72 -7.64 -11.00
C LEU A 138 -1.29 -8.64 -12.02
N LEU A 139 -1.07 -9.94 -11.81
CA LEU A 139 -1.61 -10.99 -12.68
C LEU A 139 -3.14 -10.95 -12.70
N ILE A 140 -3.78 -10.79 -11.54
CA ILE A 140 -5.24 -10.68 -11.43
C ILE A 140 -5.75 -9.45 -12.19
N TYR A 141 -5.20 -8.26 -11.91
CA TYR A 141 -5.68 -7.02 -12.54
C TYR A 141 -5.33 -6.93 -14.03
N ALA A 142 -4.19 -7.48 -14.47
CA ALA A 142 -3.85 -7.58 -15.88
C ALA A 142 -4.82 -8.51 -16.62
N PHE A 143 -5.17 -9.66 -16.02
CA PHE A 143 -6.20 -10.54 -16.56
C PHE A 143 -7.57 -9.83 -16.64
N LEU A 144 -7.98 -9.12 -15.59
CA LEU A 144 -9.23 -8.37 -15.57
C LEU A 144 -9.28 -7.26 -16.62
N ALA A 145 -8.16 -6.56 -16.83
CA ALA A 145 -8.02 -5.52 -17.84
C ALA A 145 -8.20 -6.07 -19.26
N CYS A 146 -7.69 -7.27 -19.53
CA CYS A 146 -7.78 -7.91 -20.84
C CYS A 146 -9.12 -8.63 -21.08
N SER A 147 -9.70 -9.23 -20.04
CA SER A 147 -10.78 -10.22 -20.21
C SER A 147 -12.18 -9.71 -19.85
N HIS A 148 -12.31 -8.71 -18.97
CA HIS A 148 -13.59 -8.42 -18.31
C HIS A 148 -14.12 -7.00 -18.49
N HIS A 149 -13.51 -6.18 -19.36
CA HIS A 149 -13.89 -4.77 -19.55
C HIS A 149 -14.11 -4.02 -18.23
N GLN A 150 -13.34 -4.33 -17.18
CA GLN A 150 -13.47 -3.68 -15.87
C GLN A 150 -12.74 -2.34 -15.91
N PRO A 151 -13.45 -1.19 -16.07
CA PRO A 151 -12.80 0.09 -16.16
C PRO A 151 -12.20 0.40 -14.79
N GLY A 152 -10.87 0.45 -14.73
CA GLY A 152 -10.10 0.60 -13.49
C GLY A 152 -9.04 -0.48 -13.29
N ALA A 153 -9.25 -1.71 -13.78
CA ALA A 153 -8.27 -2.80 -13.64
C ALA A 153 -6.92 -2.45 -14.28
N ALA A 154 -6.93 -1.90 -15.50
CA ALA A 154 -5.71 -1.43 -16.17
C ALA A 154 -5.00 -0.31 -15.38
N VAL A 155 -5.76 0.58 -14.74
CA VAL A 155 -5.21 1.68 -13.93
C VAL A 155 -4.52 1.10 -12.69
N ILE A 156 -5.13 0.11 -12.03
CA ILE A 156 -4.52 -0.59 -10.91
C ILE A 156 -3.26 -1.36 -11.36
N SER A 157 -3.27 -2.03 -12.52
CA SER A 157 -2.07 -2.69 -13.04
C SER A 157 -0.91 -1.71 -13.23
N VAL A 158 -1.17 -0.53 -13.79
CA VAL A 158 -0.16 0.54 -13.93
C VAL A 158 0.32 1.02 -12.56
N ALA A 159 -0.60 1.23 -11.61
CA ALA A 159 -0.25 1.59 -10.23
C ALA A 159 0.66 0.55 -9.57
N ILE A 160 0.38 -0.75 -9.74
CA ILE A 160 1.20 -1.84 -9.22
C ILE A 160 2.60 -1.81 -9.84
N LEU A 161 2.70 -1.63 -11.16
CA LEU A 161 3.99 -1.52 -11.85
C LEU A 161 4.82 -0.33 -11.34
N ILE A 162 4.18 0.83 -11.11
CA ILE A 162 4.84 2.01 -10.54
C ILE A 162 5.37 1.71 -9.12
N ASN A 163 4.58 1.03 -8.28
CA ASN A 163 5.02 0.65 -6.94
C ASN A 163 6.13 -0.41 -6.94
N LEU A 164 6.11 -1.37 -7.87
CA LEU A 164 7.21 -2.31 -8.06
C LEU A 164 8.51 -1.61 -8.49
N LEU A 165 8.41 -0.58 -9.35
CA LEU A 165 9.54 0.28 -9.71
C LEU A 165 10.04 1.07 -8.49
N ALA A 166 9.12 1.59 -7.67
CA ALA A 166 9.44 2.28 -6.43
C ALA A 166 10.23 1.35 -5.49
N ALA A 167 9.76 0.12 -5.26
CA ALA A 167 10.45 -0.86 -4.43
C ALA A 167 11.86 -1.17 -4.97
N GLY A 168 12.03 -1.23 -6.30
CA GLY A 168 13.34 -1.32 -6.95
C GLY A 168 14.25 -0.14 -6.59
N VAL A 169 13.74 1.09 -6.62
CA VAL A 169 14.47 2.29 -6.18
C VAL A 169 14.83 2.20 -4.70
N GLN A 170 13.90 1.77 -3.83
CA GLN A 170 14.14 1.61 -2.40
C GLN A 170 15.27 0.63 -2.09
N SER A 171 15.37 -0.45 -2.88
CA SER A 171 16.41 -1.48 -2.73
C SER A 171 17.79 -1.09 -3.27
N SER A 172 17.95 0.14 -3.76
CA SER A 172 19.18 0.64 -4.37
C SER A 172 19.88 1.68 -3.48
N ASP A 173 21.11 2.05 -3.84
CA ASP A 173 21.84 3.17 -3.22
C ASP A 173 21.59 4.51 -3.94
N LEU A 174 20.50 4.63 -4.71
CA LEU A 174 20.22 5.82 -5.51
C LEU A 174 20.00 7.04 -4.60
N SER A 175 20.66 8.15 -4.94
CA SER A 175 20.40 9.45 -4.33
C SER A 175 20.44 10.55 -5.39
N ILE A 176 19.49 11.48 -5.29
CA ILE A 176 19.30 12.57 -6.24
C ILE A 176 19.03 13.84 -5.46
N THR A 177 19.69 14.94 -5.83
CA THR A 177 19.33 16.27 -5.34
C THR A 177 18.50 16.98 -6.41
N LEU A 178 17.24 17.28 -6.09
CA LEU A 178 16.39 18.14 -6.91
C LEU A 178 16.49 19.57 -6.37
N LEU A 179 15.48 20.03 -5.64
CA LEU A 179 15.54 21.22 -4.79
C LEU A 179 16.01 20.88 -3.36
N LEU A 180 15.76 19.65 -2.93
CA LEU A 180 16.19 19.06 -1.67
C LEU A 180 16.92 17.73 -1.97
N PRO A 181 17.81 17.27 -1.07
CA PRO A 181 18.51 16.00 -1.25
C PRO A 181 17.60 14.82 -0.88
N PHE A 182 17.41 13.87 -1.80
CA PHE A 182 16.66 12.64 -1.57
C PHE A 182 17.59 11.43 -1.69
N ASP A 183 17.45 10.46 -0.79
CA ASP A 183 18.01 9.12 -0.94
C ASP A 183 16.94 8.16 -1.49
N HIS A 184 17.28 6.87 -1.54
CA HIS A 184 16.42 5.82 -2.06
C HIS A 184 15.07 5.74 -1.36
N ASN A 185 14.97 6.04 -0.06
CA ASN A 185 13.72 6.02 0.69
C ASN A 185 12.85 7.23 0.33
N GLY A 186 13.44 8.43 0.30
CA GLY A 186 12.71 9.62 -0.13
C GLY A 186 12.22 9.50 -1.58
N LEU A 187 13.04 8.97 -2.48
CA LEU A 187 12.66 8.72 -3.88
C LEU A 187 11.58 7.63 -4.00
N PHE A 188 11.69 6.56 -3.22
CA PHE A 188 10.67 5.52 -3.12
C PHE A 188 9.31 6.11 -2.78
N HIS A 189 9.20 6.91 -1.71
CA HIS A 189 7.94 7.53 -1.31
C HIS A 189 7.39 8.49 -2.38
N LEU A 190 8.23 9.27 -3.06
CA LEU A 190 7.78 10.16 -4.14
C LEU A 190 7.13 9.39 -5.30
N ILE A 191 7.72 8.26 -5.70
CA ILE A 191 7.16 7.40 -6.74
C ILE A 191 5.89 6.70 -6.21
N GLN A 192 5.91 6.26 -4.96
CA GLN A 192 4.79 5.59 -4.30
C GLN A 192 3.55 6.49 -4.24
N ILE A 193 3.69 7.79 -3.93
CA ILE A 193 2.58 8.77 -3.95
C ILE A 193 1.83 8.72 -5.29
N VAL A 194 2.55 8.76 -6.42
CA VAL A 194 1.92 8.65 -7.75
C VAL A 194 1.21 7.31 -7.92
N GLY A 195 1.85 6.21 -7.49
CA GLY A 195 1.27 4.87 -7.52
C GLY A 195 -0.01 4.76 -6.69
N ILE A 196 -0.04 5.32 -5.49
CA ILE A 196 -1.19 5.28 -4.57
C ILE A 196 -2.37 6.11 -5.08
N GLY A 197 -2.12 7.29 -5.65
CA GLY A 197 -3.17 8.07 -6.31
C GLY A 197 -3.82 7.31 -7.48
N LEU A 198 -3.03 6.63 -8.30
CA LEU A 198 -3.53 5.79 -9.39
C LEU A 198 -4.28 4.55 -8.87
N LEU A 199 -3.77 3.94 -7.79
CA LEU A 199 -4.41 2.79 -7.15
C LEU A 199 -5.83 3.16 -6.67
N ALA A 200 -5.96 4.30 -5.99
CA ALA A 200 -7.24 4.83 -5.53
C ALA A 200 -8.19 5.13 -6.68
N LEU A 201 -7.70 5.75 -7.77
CA LEU A 201 -8.50 6.01 -8.96
C LEU A 201 -9.02 4.71 -9.60
N GLY A 202 -8.16 3.71 -9.73
CA GLY A 202 -8.54 2.41 -10.27
C GLY A 202 -9.58 1.70 -9.41
N ALA A 203 -9.38 1.67 -8.09
CA ALA A 203 -10.32 1.10 -7.13
C ALA A 203 -11.68 1.80 -7.20
N TYR A 204 -11.71 3.13 -7.27
CA TYR A 204 -12.95 3.89 -7.39
C TYR A 204 -13.72 3.56 -8.67
N ARG A 205 -13.02 3.47 -9.82
CA ARG A 205 -13.66 3.12 -11.11
C ARG A 205 -14.26 1.72 -11.13
N ILE A 206 -13.59 0.74 -10.53
CA ILE A 206 -14.15 -0.62 -10.37
C ILE A 206 -15.41 -0.59 -9.51
N ALA A 207 -15.39 0.17 -8.42
CA ALA A 207 -16.54 0.29 -7.53
C ALA A 207 -17.78 0.88 -8.23
N GLU A 208 -17.57 1.94 -9.01
CA GLU A 208 -18.63 2.59 -9.80
C GLU A 208 -19.16 1.68 -10.92
N ASN A 209 -18.28 0.95 -11.62
CA ASN A 209 -18.71 -0.01 -12.65
C ASN A 209 -19.60 -1.11 -12.06
N LYS A 210 -19.20 -1.70 -10.93
CA LYS A 210 -19.99 -2.72 -10.22
C LYS A 210 -21.34 -2.17 -9.73
N LYS A 211 -21.41 -0.88 -9.40
CA LYS A 211 -22.66 -0.21 -9.01
C LYS A 211 -23.62 -0.09 -10.19
N GLN A 212 -23.13 0.32 -11.35
CA GLN A 212 -23.93 0.46 -12.58
C GLN A 212 -24.46 -0.91 -13.05
N GLN A 213 -23.59 -1.93 -13.11
CA GLN A 213 -23.98 -3.29 -13.49
C GLN A 213 -25.10 -3.86 -12.59
N ASN A 214 -25.00 -3.64 -11.27
CA ASN A 214 -26.04 -4.08 -10.35
C ASN A 214 -27.37 -3.34 -10.59
N GLN A 215 -27.34 -2.04 -10.90
CA GLN A 215 -28.56 -1.26 -11.16
C GLN A 215 -29.26 -1.72 -12.45
N GLU A 216 -28.51 -1.97 -13.52
CA GLU A 216 -29.06 -2.50 -14.77
C GLU A 216 -29.73 -3.87 -14.58
N ALA A 217 -29.13 -4.74 -13.77
CA ALA A 217 -29.69 -6.06 -13.46
C ALA A 217 -31.00 -6.04 -12.66
N TYR A 218 -31.34 -4.93 -11.99
CA TYR A 218 -32.63 -4.77 -11.29
C TYR A 218 -33.74 -4.19 -12.17
N VAL A 219 -33.40 -3.62 -13.32
CA VAL A 219 -34.35 -2.96 -14.23
C VAL A 219 -34.72 -3.86 -15.42
N ALA A 220 -33.92 -4.89 -15.69
CA ALA A 220 -34.17 -5.95 -16.68
C ALA A 220 -35.04 -7.09 -16.12
#